data_AF-A0A800IQS4-F1
#
_entry.id   AF-A0A800IQS4-F1
#
_cell.length_a   1.000
_cell.length_b   1.000
_cell.length_c   1.000
_cell.angle_alpha   90.00
_cell.angle_beta   90.00
_cell.angle_gamma   90.00
#
_symmetry.space_group_name_H-M   'P 1'
#
loop_
_entity.id
_entity.type
_entity.pdbx_description
1 polymer ?
#
loop_
_entity_poly.entity_id
_entity_poly.type
_entity_poly.pdbx_seq_one_letter_code
_entity_poly.pdbx_strand_id
1 'polypeptide(L)'
;HPNLNMRDPVIYRILHADHHRTGNTWCIYPMYDWAHGLEDSIEGITHSICTLEFEDHRLLYDWFLDQLGVYHPQQIEFARLNLNYTIISKRK
;
A
#
# COMPACT_ATOMS: atom_id res chain seq x y z
N HIS A 1 6.29 -13.34 13.75
CA HIS A 1 6.63 -11.91 13.89
C HIS A 1 5.56 -11.19 14.75
N PRO A 2 5.91 -10.26 15.67
CA PRO A 2 4.93 -9.55 16.49
C PRO A 2 3.97 -8.68 15.66
N ASN A 3 4.50 -7.93 14.69
CA ASN A 3 3.68 -7.21 13.70
C ASN A 3 2.88 -8.20 12.85
N LEU A 4 1.57 -7.95 12.71
CA LEU A 4 0.62 -8.79 11.98
C LEU A 4 0.84 -8.77 10.47
N ASN A 5 1.24 -7.64 9.90
CA ASN A 5 1.49 -7.48 8.46
C ASN A 5 2.65 -8.38 7.99
N MET A 6 3.57 -8.73 8.89
CA MET A 6 4.70 -9.62 8.62
C MET A 6 4.35 -11.12 8.78
N ARG A 7 3.07 -11.47 8.91
CA ARG A 7 2.62 -12.87 9.03
C ARG A 7 2.03 -13.33 7.71
N ASP A 8 2.90 -13.68 6.76
CA ASP A 8 2.55 -14.17 5.43
C ASP A 8 1.43 -13.35 4.78
N PRO A 9 1.69 -12.06 4.47
CA PRO A 9 0.67 -11.17 3.94
C PRO A 9 0.17 -11.64 2.58
N VAL A 10 -1.11 -11.41 2.33
CA VAL A 10 -1.71 -11.73 1.04
C VAL A 10 -1.20 -10.75 -0.01
N ILE A 11 -0.62 -11.26 -1.09
CA ILE A 11 -0.05 -10.44 -2.17
C ILE A 11 -1.08 -10.19 -3.28
N TYR A 12 -1.79 -11.24 -3.71
CA TYR A 12 -2.84 -11.18 -4.72
C TYR A 12 -4.11 -11.88 -4.26
N ARG A 13 -5.26 -11.44 -4.78
CA ARG A 13 -6.55 -12.11 -4.63
C ARG A 13 -7.21 -12.35 -5.97
N ILE A 14 -7.92 -13.47 -6.08
CA ILE A 14 -8.74 -13.79 -7.24
C ILE A 14 -10.05 -12.99 -7.15
N LEU A 15 -10.37 -12.24 -8.21
CA LEU A 15 -11.62 -11.52 -8.36
C LEU A 15 -12.01 -11.51 -9.84
N HIS A 16 -13.17 -12.08 -10.16
CA HIS A 16 -13.72 -12.05 -11.51
C HIS A 16 -14.62 -10.81 -11.65
N ALA A 17 -13.99 -9.67 -11.93
CA ALA A 17 -14.67 -8.39 -12.13
C ALA A 17 -14.01 -7.63 -13.28
N ASP A 18 -14.81 -6.89 -14.04
CA ASP A 18 -14.32 -5.97 -15.08
C ASP A 18 -13.62 -4.77 -14.42
N HIS A 19 -12.40 -4.48 -14.84
CA HIS A 19 -11.62 -3.36 -14.33
C HIS A 19 -11.72 -2.15 -15.26
N HIS A 20 -12.00 -0.98 -14.70
CA HIS A 20 -12.30 0.25 -15.45
C HIS A 20 -11.21 0.69 -16.47
N ARG A 21 -9.95 0.24 -16.33
CA ARG A 21 -8.86 0.50 -17.31
C ARG A 21 -8.42 -0.69 -18.13
N THR A 22 -8.52 -1.90 -17.58
CA THR A 22 -7.93 -3.12 -18.18
C THR A 22 -8.99 -4.14 -18.61
N GLY A 23 -10.27 -3.80 -18.48
CA GLY A 23 -11.40 -4.66 -18.77
C GLY A 23 -11.28 -6.01 -18.06
N ASN A 24 -11.52 -7.08 -18.82
CA ASN A 24 -11.46 -8.47 -18.36
C ASN A 24 -10.08 -9.14 -18.53
N THR A 25 -9.01 -8.37 -18.70
CA THR A 25 -7.65 -8.91 -18.93
C THR A 25 -7.12 -9.66 -17.71
N TRP A 26 -7.48 -9.21 -16.49
CA TRP A 26 -6.95 -9.75 -15.24
C TRP A 26 -8.07 -10.32 -14.37
N CYS A 27 -7.83 -11.49 -13.78
CA CYS A 27 -8.69 -12.11 -12.76
C CYS A 27 -8.03 -12.21 -11.38
N ILE A 28 -6.81 -11.68 -11.25
CA ILE A 28 -6.06 -11.55 -10.00
C ILE A 28 -5.67 -10.09 -9.81
N TYR A 29 -5.83 -9.58 -8.59
CA TYR A 29 -5.58 -8.18 -8.26
C TYR A 29 -4.65 -8.07 -7.06
N PRO A 30 -3.66 -7.15 -7.12
CA PRO A 30 -2.70 -6.97 -6.05
C PRO A 30 -3.37 -6.35 -4.83
N MET A 31 -2.87 -6.69 -3.64
CA MET A 31 -3.21 -5.99 -2.40
C MET A 31 -2.42 -4.68 -2.31
N TYR A 32 -2.92 -3.73 -1.51
CA TYR A 32 -2.30 -2.42 -1.32
C TYR A 32 -0.82 -2.51 -0.92
N ASP A 33 -0.49 -3.32 0.09
CA ASP A 33 0.88 -3.47 0.59
C ASP A 33 1.87 -4.00 -0.45
N TRP A 34 1.39 -4.79 -1.43
CA TRP A 34 2.22 -5.29 -2.52
C TRP A 34 2.43 -4.24 -3.61
N ALA A 35 1.37 -3.54 -4.00
CA ALA A 35 1.44 -2.57 -5.10
C ALA A 35 2.19 -1.30 -4.69
N HIS A 36 1.94 -0.78 -3.49
CA HIS A 36 2.36 0.57 -3.08
C HIS A 36 3.88 0.78 -3.18
N GLY A 37 4.69 -0.06 -2.53
CA GLY A 37 6.15 0.10 -2.58
C GLY A 37 6.76 -0.19 -3.95
N LEU A 38 6.16 -1.10 -4.72
CA LEU A 38 6.63 -1.38 -6.07
C LEU A 38 6.35 -0.24 -7.03
N GLU A 39 5.17 0.36 -6.95
CA GLU A 39 4.82 1.55 -7.75
C GLU A 39 5.75 2.72 -7.42
N ASP A 40 5.98 3.00 -6.13
CA ASP A 40 6.94 4.03 -5.71
C ASP A 40 8.36 3.78 -6.24
N SER A 41 8.79 2.52 -6.20
CA SER A 41 10.11 2.09 -6.69
C SER A 41 10.23 2.26 -8.21
N ILE A 42 9.21 1.85 -8.97
CA ILE A 42 9.15 1.94 -10.43
C ILE A 42 9.09 3.40 -10.88
N GLU A 43 8.37 4.25 -10.16
CA GLU A 43 8.25 5.68 -10.47
C GLU A 43 9.45 6.51 -9.99
N GLY A 44 10.36 5.92 -9.19
CA GLY A 44 11.54 6.62 -8.67
C GLY A 44 11.21 7.62 -7.56
N ILE A 45 10.18 7.34 -6.77
CA ILE A 45 9.77 8.17 -5.63
C ILE A 45 10.86 8.16 -4.56
N THR A 46 11.31 9.34 -4.15
CA THR A 46 12.33 9.47 -3.10
C THR A 46 11.74 9.39 -1.69
N HIS A 47 10.59 10.05 -1.49
CA HIS A 47 9.91 10.17 -0.20
C HIS A 47 8.42 9.85 -0.39
N SER A 48 8.00 8.66 0.04
CA SER A 48 6.61 8.22 0.01
C SER A 48 5.90 8.68 1.28
N ILE A 49 5.01 9.66 1.17
CA ILE A 49 4.40 10.35 2.33
C ILE A 49 2.99 9.81 2.55
N CYS A 50 2.76 9.16 3.70
CA CYS A 50 1.47 8.56 4.05
C CYS A 50 1.01 8.96 5.46
N THR A 51 -0.18 8.54 5.88
CA THR A 51 -0.71 8.86 7.21
C THR A 51 -0.32 7.81 8.25
N LEU A 52 -0.35 8.18 9.54
CA LEU A 52 0.04 7.30 10.67
C LEU A 52 -0.68 5.93 10.71
N GLU A 53 -1.85 5.80 10.08
CA GLU A 53 -2.53 4.51 9.97
C GLU A 53 -1.70 3.44 9.23
N PHE A 54 -0.66 3.83 8.49
CA PHE A 54 0.21 2.94 7.72
C PHE A 54 1.60 2.74 8.34
N GLU A 55 1.84 3.21 9.56
CA GLU A 55 3.15 3.07 10.23
C GLU A 55 3.55 1.59 10.39
N ASP A 56 2.61 0.73 10.82
CA ASP A 56 2.85 -0.71 10.95
C ASP A 56 3.04 -1.42 9.59
N HIS A 57 2.69 -0.77 8.48
CA HIS A 57 2.85 -1.32 7.13
C HIS A 57 4.26 -1.07 6.57
N ARG A 58 5.00 -0.07 7.11
CA ARG A 58 6.37 0.26 6.67
C ARG A 58 7.32 -0.94 6.72
N LEU A 59 7.22 -1.77 7.76
CA LEU A 59 8.06 -2.97 7.87
C LEU A 59 7.88 -3.93 6.69
N LEU A 60 6.65 -4.05 6.20
CA LEU A 60 6.35 -4.91 5.06
C LEU A 60 6.74 -4.25 3.73
N TYR A 61 6.54 -2.93 3.63
CA TYR A 61 7.00 -2.10 2.52
C TYR A 61 8.51 -2.27 2.30
N ASP A 62 9.31 -2.01 3.33
CA ASP A 62 10.77 -2.14 3.30
C ASP A 62 11.19 -3.58 2.95
N TRP A 63 10.51 -4.57 3.55
CA TRP A 63 10.81 -5.97 3.28
C TRP A 63 10.64 -6.34 1.80
N PHE A 64 9.57 -5.89 1.14
CA PHE A 64 9.38 -6.17 -0.28
C PHE A 64 10.48 -5.55 -1.15
N LEU A 65 10.86 -4.31 -0.86
CA LEU A 65 11.91 -3.60 -1.60
C LEU A 65 13.27 -4.28 -1.46
N ASP A 66 13.61 -4.65 -0.22
CA ASP A 66 14.85 -5.36 0.10
C ASP A 66 14.91 -6.74 -0.56
N GLN A 67 13.82 -7.52 -0.50
CA GLN A 67 13.80 -8.87 -1.08
C GLN A 67 13.89 -8.86 -2.61
N LEU A 68 13.34 -7.83 -3.26
CA LEU A 68 13.36 -7.70 -4.71
C LEU A 68 14.61 -6.99 -5.24
N GLY A 69 15.39 -6.35 -4.35
CA GLY A 69 16.61 -5.63 -4.72
C GLY A 69 16.34 -4.47 -5.68
N VAL A 70 15.18 -3.84 -5.56
CA VAL A 70 14.74 -2.72 -6.40
C VAL A 70 15.12 -1.38 -5.76
N TYR A 71 14.84 -0.27 -6.45
CA TYR A 71 15.04 1.06 -5.87
C TYR A 71 14.25 1.17 -4.56
N HIS A 72 14.85 1.74 -3.52
CA HIS A 72 14.28 1.77 -2.18
C HIS A 72 13.84 3.19 -1.79
N PRO A 73 12.59 3.58 -2.10
CA PRO A 73 11.97 4.79 -1.55
C PRO A 73 11.94 4.78 -0.02
N GLN A 74 11.88 5.95 0.60
CA GLN A 74 11.66 6.08 2.04
C GLN A 74 10.19 6.40 2.33
N GLN A 75 9.52 5.55 3.11
CA GLN A 75 8.18 5.86 3.65
C GLN A 75 8.27 6.79 4.86
N ILE A 76 7.43 7.84 4.89
CA ILE A 76 7.35 8.83 5.96
C ILE A 76 5.89 9.08 6.32
N GLU A 77 5.54 8.85 7.60
CA GLU A 77 4.19 8.97 8.10
C GLU A 77 3.92 10.33 8.78
N PHE A 78 2.71 10.87 8.62
CA PHE A 78 2.25 12.07 9.34
C PHE A 78 0.84 11.91 9.92
N ALA A 79 0.53 12.67 10.96
CA ALA A 79 -0.79 12.63 11.59
C ALA A 79 -1.87 13.18 10.65
N ARG A 80 -2.96 12.42 10.46
CA ARG A 80 -4.12 12.88 9.68
C ARG A 80 -4.76 14.11 10.34
N LEU A 81 -5.15 15.08 9.51
CA LEU A 81 -5.94 16.23 9.96
C LEU A 81 -7.35 15.77 10.39
N ASN A 82 -7.69 16.02 11.66
CA ASN A 82 -9.03 15.80 12.20
C ASN A 82 -9.69 17.15 12.51
N LEU A 83 -10.74 17.49 11.76
CA LEU A 83 -11.50 18.73 11.94
C LEU A 83 -12.71 18.52 12.87
N ASN A 84 -12.87 19.42 13.84
CA ASN A 84 -14.06 19.43 14.68
C ASN A 84 -15.30 19.85 13.85
N TYR A 85 -16.47 19.33 14.22
CA TYR A 85 -17.77 19.62 13.58
C TYR A 85 -17.89 19.25 12.10
N THR A 86 -16.98 18.43 11.56
CA THR A 86 -17.00 17.98 10.15
C THR A 86 -16.98 16.45 10.09
N ILE A 87 -17.61 15.87 9.06
CA ILE A 87 -17.61 14.44 8.79
C ILE A 87 -16.75 14.18 7.55
N ILE A 88 -15.68 13.40 7.71
CA ILE A 88 -14.70 13.08 6.65
C ILE A 88 -14.86 11.63 6.14
N SER A 89 -15.67 10.81 6.82
CA SER A 89 -15.88 9.40 6.43
C SER A 89 -16.71 9.28 5.16
N LYS A 90 -16.19 8.56 4.16
CA LYS A 90 -16.85 8.31 2.86
C LYS A 90 -18.19 7.57 2.96
N ARG A 91 -18.48 6.86 4.06
CA ARG A 91 -19.71 6.06 4.23
C ARG A 91 -20.89 6.87 4.79
N LYS A 92 -20.69 8.16 5.11
CA LYS A 92 -21.74 9.09 5.51
C LYS A 92 -22.00 10.09 4.40
#